data_AF-A0A967GBJ3-F1
#
_entry.id   AF-A0A967GBJ3-F1
#
_cell.length_a   1.000
_cell.length_b   1.000
_cell.length_c   1.000
_cell.angle_alpha   90.00
_cell.angle_beta   90.00
_cell.angle_gamma   90.00
#
_symmetry.space_group_name_H-M   'P 1'
#
loop_
_entity.id
_entity.type
_entity.pdbx_description
1 polymer ?
#
loop_
_entity_poly.entity_id
_entity_poly.type
_entity_poly.pdbx_seq_one_letter_code
_entity_poly.pdbx_strand_id
1 'polypeptide(L)'
;ERVVDGERHTYVLELILAMRRQGWRWTEEYCWHKKNCYPGKWPNRFRDAWERCLHFTRSRRFKMFQDAVRVPMGDWAQSRLRNLSDTDRRRDPSRVGSGFGKNVSNWLGRDTAYPTNVLHLATECANRAHSAAFPEALPAWFMRLFTEPGDVVLDP
;
A
#
# COMPACT_ATOMS: atom_id res chain seq x y z
N GLU A 1 -15.42 4.07 -6.20
CA GLU A 1 -16.54 3.93 -5.24
C GLU A 1 -17.86 4.38 -5.84
N ARG A 2 -18.93 3.63 -5.56
CA ARG A 2 -20.29 3.94 -6.00
C ARG A 2 -20.70 5.33 -5.52
N VAL A 3 -21.33 6.09 -6.41
CA VAL A 3 -21.91 7.41 -6.12
C VAL A 3 -23.41 7.31 -6.31
N VAL A 4 -24.16 7.82 -5.35
CA VAL A 4 -25.63 7.87 -5.36
C VAL A 4 -26.02 9.29 -4.99
N ASP A 5 -26.90 9.92 -5.78
CA ASP A 5 -27.42 11.28 -5.55
C ASP A 5 -26.34 12.37 -5.31
N GLY A 6 -25.18 12.21 -5.95
CA GLY A 6 -24.07 13.17 -5.86
C GLY A 6 -23.09 12.91 -4.72
N GLU A 7 -23.34 11.90 -3.88
CA GLU A 7 -22.51 11.57 -2.72
C GLU A 7 -21.74 10.26 -2.92
N ARG A 8 -20.54 10.20 -2.36
CA ARG A 8 -19.78 8.95 -2.26
C ARG A 8 -20.45 8.06 -1.22
N HIS A 9 -20.74 6.83 -1.59
CA HIS A 9 -21.37 5.90 -0.66
C HIS A 9 -20.41 5.55 0.49
N THR A 10 -20.90 5.61 1.72
CA THR A 10 -20.14 5.41 2.97
C THR A 10 -19.87 3.95 3.35
N TYR A 11 -20.29 2.97 2.54
CA TYR A 11 -20.30 1.55 2.94
C TYR A 11 -18.93 1.04 3.36
N VAL A 12 -17.84 1.55 2.77
CA VAL A 12 -16.47 1.17 3.16
C VAL A 12 -16.14 1.65 4.57
N LEU A 13 -16.53 2.88 4.93
CA LEU A 13 -16.33 3.43 6.27
C LEU A 13 -17.18 2.68 7.30
N GLU A 14 -18.43 2.41 6.96
CA GLU A 14 -19.34 1.64 7.79
C GLU A 14 -18.83 0.22 8.01
N LEU A 15 -18.29 -0.44 6.97
CA LEU A 15 -17.65 -1.75 7.07
C LEU A 15 -16.46 -1.73 8.03
N ILE A 16 -15.59 -0.73 7.94
CA ILE A 16 -14.44 -0.61 8.86
C ILE A 16 -14.90 -0.50 10.31
N LEU A 17 -15.90 0.34 10.56
CA LEU A 17 -16.48 0.51 11.89
C LEU A 17 -17.15 -0.78 12.39
N ALA A 18 -17.91 -1.47 11.52
CA ALA A 18 -18.57 -2.72 11.84
C ALA A 18 -17.55 -3.84 12.16
N MET A 19 -16.48 -3.97 11.38
CA MET A 19 -15.40 -4.94 11.65
C MET A 19 -14.73 -4.67 12.99
N ARG A 20 -14.44 -3.40 13.30
CA ARG A 20 -13.87 -3.01 14.61
C ARG A 20 -14.79 -3.32 15.78
N ARG A 21 -16.11 -3.08 15.64
CA ARG A 21 -17.11 -3.45 16.66
C ARG A 21 -17.18 -4.95 16.90
N GLN A 22 -16.90 -5.76 15.89
CA GLN A 22 -16.79 -7.22 16.01
C GLN A 22 -15.45 -7.70 16.62
N GLY A 23 -14.57 -6.79 17.05
CA GLY A 23 -13.31 -7.11 17.70
C GLY A 23 -12.12 -7.30 16.76
N TRP A 24 -12.30 -7.12 15.44
CA TRP A 24 -11.18 -7.11 14.50
C TRP A 24 -10.32 -5.85 14.68
N ARG A 25 -9.01 -6.02 14.55
CA ARG A 25 -8.05 -4.92 14.59
C ARG A 25 -7.85 -4.43 13.17
N TRP A 26 -8.22 -3.17 12.89
CA TRP A 26 -7.82 -2.51 11.66
C TRP A 26 -6.33 -2.19 11.76
N THR A 27 -5.50 -2.98 11.08
CA THR A 27 -4.04 -3.01 11.28
C THR A 27 -3.32 -2.09 10.32
N GLU A 28 -3.74 -2.08 9.05
CA GLU A 28 -3.15 -1.27 8.00
C GLU A 28 -4.20 -1.00 6.91
N GLU A 29 -3.97 0.03 6.12
CA GLU A 29 -4.64 0.26 4.87
C GLU A 29 -3.62 0.43 3.75
N TYR A 30 -3.86 -0.32 2.67
CA TYR A 30 -3.09 -0.16 1.44
C TYR A 30 -3.91 0.60 0.41
N CYS A 31 -3.24 1.49 -0.32
CA CYS A 31 -3.80 2.18 -1.48
C CYS A 31 -3.31 1.47 -2.73
N TRP A 32 -4.19 0.72 -3.39
CA TRP A 32 -3.89 0.19 -4.72
C TRP A 32 -4.05 1.30 -5.76
N HIS A 33 -2.94 1.86 -6.21
CA HIS A 33 -2.90 2.84 -7.29
C HIS A 33 -2.88 2.14 -8.65
N LYS A 34 -3.94 2.35 -9.44
CA LYS A 34 -4.15 1.72 -10.74
C LYS A 34 -3.34 2.41 -11.84
N LYS A 35 -2.35 1.71 -12.40
CA LYS A 35 -1.45 2.25 -13.46
C LYS A 35 -2.16 2.60 -14.78
N ASN A 36 -3.30 1.98 -15.06
CA ASN A 36 -3.99 1.99 -16.35
C ASN A 36 -5.49 2.27 -16.20
N CYS A 37 -5.87 3.18 -15.30
CA CYS A 37 -7.27 3.59 -15.18
C CYS A 37 -7.78 4.26 -16.47
N TYR A 38 -8.99 3.90 -16.90
CA TYR A 38 -9.64 4.50 -18.07
C TYR A 38 -9.89 6.00 -17.86
N PRO A 39 -9.77 6.82 -18.92
CA PRO A 39 -10.16 8.23 -18.85
C PRO A 39 -11.69 8.36 -18.72
N GLY A 40 -12.15 9.43 -18.09
CA GLY A 40 -13.57 9.74 -18.01
C GLY A 40 -13.80 11.14 -17.46
N LYS A 41 -14.98 11.70 -17.74
CA LYS A 41 -15.42 13.02 -17.29
C LYS A 41 -16.70 12.90 -16.50
N TRP A 42 -16.73 13.54 -15.33
CA TRP A 42 -17.93 13.71 -14.53
C TRP A 42 -18.05 15.19 -14.14
N PRO A 43 -19.27 15.74 -14.08
CA PRO A 43 -19.47 17.17 -13.82
C PRO A 43 -19.06 17.59 -12.41
N ASN A 44 -19.05 16.67 -11.45
CA ASN A 44 -18.89 16.96 -10.03
C ASN A 44 -17.72 16.21 -9.36
N ARG A 45 -16.88 15.49 -10.13
CA ARG A 45 -15.79 14.68 -9.56
C ARG A 45 -14.76 14.25 -10.59
N PHE A 46 -13.62 13.77 -10.08
CA PHE A 46 -12.60 13.09 -10.87
C PHE A 46 -12.82 11.58 -10.90
N ARG A 47 -12.15 10.95 -11.88
CA ARG A 47 -12.06 9.49 -11.99
C ARG A 47 -11.32 8.89 -10.79
N ASP A 48 -11.67 7.65 -10.46
CA ASP A 48 -10.99 6.90 -9.40
C ASP A 48 -9.73 6.23 -9.96
N ALA A 49 -8.55 6.69 -9.53
CA ALA A 49 -7.26 6.13 -9.90
C ALA A 49 -6.71 5.12 -8.88
N TRP A 50 -7.45 4.86 -7.80
CA TRP A 50 -7.01 3.98 -6.73
C TRP A 50 -8.18 3.30 -6.01
N GLU A 51 -7.88 2.25 -5.28
CA GLU A 51 -8.81 1.47 -4.44
C GLU A 51 -8.18 1.11 -3.10
N ARG A 52 -9.02 0.93 -2.08
CA ARG A 52 -8.61 0.56 -0.72
C ARG A 52 -8.43 -0.95 -0.61
N CYS A 53 -7.32 -1.42 -0.03
CA CYS A 53 -7.20 -2.78 0.49
C CYS A 53 -7.11 -2.71 2.02
N LEU A 54 -8.14 -3.24 2.70
CA LEU A 54 -8.28 -3.11 4.14
C LEU A 54 -7.71 -4.34 4.84
N HIS A 55 -6.69 -4.14 5.69
CA HIS A 55 -6.07 -5.24 6.41
C HIS A 55 -6.58 -5.28 7.85
N PHE A 56 -7.32 -6.34 8.16
CA PHE A 56 -7.80 -6.65 9.50
C PHE A 56 -7.11 -7.90 10.06
N THR A 57 -6.76 -7.85 11.34
CA THR A 57 -6.17 -8.99 12.06
C THR A 57 -6.95 -9.31 13.32
N ARG A 58 -6.93 -10.57 13.76
CA ARG A 58 -7.52 -10.98 15.05
C ARG A 58 -6.60 -10.69 16.24
N SER A 59 -5.29 -10.65 16.02
CA SER A 59 -4.29 -10.50 17.08
C SER A 59 -3.21 -9.49 16.68
N ARG A 60 -2.42 -9.03 17.66
CA ARG A 60 -1.28 -8.13 17.39
C ARG A 60 -0.07 -8.84 16.78
N ARG A 61 -0.04 -10.18 16.81
CA ARG A 61 1.07 -11.00 16.30
C ARG A 61 0.53 -11.92 15.21
N PHE A 62 0.92 -11.64 13.98
CA PHE A 62 0.54 -12.38 12.79
C PHE A 62 1.78 -12.57 11.91
N LYS A 63 1.73 -13.52 10.97
CA LYS A 63 2.82 -13.74 10.00
C LYS A 63 2.98 -12.49 9.14
N MET A 64 4.20 -11.99 8.99
CA MET A 64 4.49 -10.84 8.13
C MET A 64 5.90 -10.96 7.54
N PHE A 65 5.98 -11.47 6.32
CA PHE A 65 7.22 -11.76 5.60
C PHE A 65 7.66 -10.54 4.78
N GLN A 66 8.07 -9.46 5.46
CA GLN A 66 8.38 -8.17 4.81
C GLN A 66 9.48 -8.27 3.75
N ASP A 67 10.47 -9.15 3.97
CA ASP A 67 11.54 -9.39 3.01
C ASP A 67 11.03 -9.94 1.68
N ALA A 68 9.92 -10.69 1.70
CA ALA A 68 9.32 -11.28 0.51
C ALA A 68 8.69 -10.24 -0.43
N VAL A 69 8.53 -8.98 -0.03
CA VAL A 69 7.91 -7.93 -0.85
C VAL A 69 8.78 -6.68 -0.99
N ARG A 70 10.08 -6.77 -0.72
CA ARG A 70 11.03 -5.67 -0.89
C ARG A 70 11.04 -5.16 -2.33
N VAL A 71 11.29 -3.87 -2.46
CA VAL A 71 11.41 -3.17 -3.73
C VAL A 71 12.83 -2.63 -3.89
N PRO A 72 13.32 -2.45 -5.13
CA PRO A 72 14.58 -1.76 -5.36
C PRO A 72 14.58 -0.37 -4.74
N MET A 73 15.75 0.07 -4.26
CA MET A 73 15.94 1.48 -3.92
C MET A 73 15.69 2.34 -5.16
N GLY A 74 15.03 3.49 -4.97
CA GLY A 74 14.75 4.39 -6.10
C GLY A 74 16.02 5.02 -6.66
N ASP A 75 15.98 5.42 -7.93
CA ASP A 75 17.13 6.00 -8.66
C ASP A 75 17.75 7.22 -7.97
N TRP A 76 16.95 7.93 -7.16
CA TRP A 76 17.42 9.03 -6.30
C TRP A 76 18.58 8.62 -5.38
N ALA A 77 18.67 7.33 -4.99
CA ALA A 77 19.72 6.83 -4.11
C ALA A 77 21.10 7.00 -4.75
N GLN A 78 21.21 6.79 -6.08
CA GLN A 78 22.47 6.87 -6.81
C GLN A 78 23.07 8.28 -6.81
N SER A 79 22.21 9.31 -6.88
CA SER A 79 22.65 10.71 -6.81
C SER A 79 22.80 11.17 -5.37
N ARG A 80 21.83 10.87 -4.51
CA ARG A 80 21.76 11.40 -3.14
C ARG A 80 22.81 10.83 -2.20
N LEU A 81 23.17 9.56 -2.38
CA LEU A 81 24.12 8.86 -1.51
C LEU A 81 25.57 9.00 -1.97
N ARG A 82 25.80 9.54 -3.19
CA ARG A 82 27.16 9.72 -3.74
C ARG A 82 28.01 10.68 -2.91
N ASN A 83 27.44 11.82 -2.51
CA ASN A 83 28.14 12.87 -1.77
C ASN A 83 27.33 13.23 -0.51
N LEU A 84 27.58 12.52 0.59
CA LEU A 84 26.95 12.81 1.88
C LEU A 84 27.67 13.93 2.62
N SER A 85 26.90 14.90 3.12
CA SER A 85 27.40 15.93 4.04
C SER A 85 27.64 15.39 5.46
N ASP A 86 28.31 16.15 6.31
CA ASP A 86 28.48 15.77 7.73
C ASP A 86 27.14 15.61 8.46
N THR A 87 26.15 16.44 8.09
CA THR A 87 24.79 16.33 8.62
C THR A 87 24.11 15.03 8.21
N ASP A 88 24.36 14.55 6.99
CA ASP A 88 23.80 13.29 6.48
C ASP A 88 24.35 12.04 7.19
N ARG A 89 25.52 12.16 7.83
CA ARG A 89 26.20 11.08 8.55
C ARG A 89 25.76 10.97 10.01
N ARG A 90 24.92 11.89 10.48
CA ARG A 90 24.34 11.89 11.83
C ARG A 90 22.82 11.93 11.75
N ARG A 91 22.15 11.67 12.88
CA ARG A 91 20.71 11.88 12.98
C ARG A 91 20.41 13.38 12.95
N ASP A 92 19.81 13.84 11.87
CA ASP A 92 19.35 15.21 11.65
C ASP A 92 17.87 15.31 12.08
N PRO A 93 17.57 15.93 13.24
CA PRO A 93 16.20 16.10 13.71
C PRO A 93 15.47 17.19 12.92
N SER A 94 14.15 17.06 12.83
CA SER A 94 13.28 18.06 12.22
C SER A 94 13.41 19.42 12.90
N ARG A 95 13.67 20.47 12.11
CA ARG A 95 13.80 21.86 12.60
C ARG A 95 12.50 22.42 13.17
N VAL A 96 11.35 21.85 12.79
CA VAL A 96 10.02 22.24 13.28
C VAL A 96 9.53 21.38 14.46
N GLY A 97 10.41 20.57 15.06
CA GLY A 97 10.11 19.88 16.33
C GLY A 97 9.16 18.68 16.21
N SER A 98 8.94 18.13 15.01
CA SER A 98 8.00 17.02 14.79
C SER A 98 8.41 15.68 15.40
N GLY A 99 9.55 15.60 16.08
CA GLY A 99 10.16 14.35 16.58
C GLY A 99 10.74 13.45 15.48
N PHE A 100 10.46 13.75 14.21
CA PHE A 100 11.05 13.05 13.08
C PHE A 100 12.53 13.42 12.94
N GLY A 101 13.36 12.45 12.57
CA GLY A 101 14.77 12.68 12.28
C GLY A 101 15.28 11.61 11.35
N LYS A 102 16.21 11.98 10.48
CA LYS A 102 16.78 11.08 9.47
C LYS A 102 18.28 10.93 9.68
N ASN A 103 18.79 9.74 9.40
CA ASN A 103 20.22 9.53 9.22
C ASN A 103 20.41 8.88 7.85
N VAL A 104 20.89 9.66 6.89
CA VAL A 104 20.94 9.27 5.48
C VAL A 104 22.04 8.23 5.25
N SER A 105 23.11 8.25 6.04
CA SER A 105 24.18 7.24 5.93
C SER A 105 23.72 5.82 6.23
N ASN A 106 22.62 5.64 6.97
CA ASN A 106 22.02 4.32 7.21
C ASN A 106 21.51 3.64 5.93
N TRP A 107 21.37 4.39 4.83
CA TRP A 107 20.92 3.88 3.54
C TRP A 107 22.08 3.52 2.61
N LEU A 108 23.33 3.80 2.98
CA LEU A 108 24.51 3.41 2.21
C LEU A 108 24.57 1.88 2.06
N GLY A 109 24.90 1.44 0.85
CA GLY A 109 25.04 0.02 0.52
C GLY A 109 23.73 -0.78 0.52
N ARG A 110 22.57 -0.11 0.59
CA ARG A 110 21.27 -0.79 0.45
C ARG A 110 20.84 -0.79 -1.00
N ASP A 111 20.53 -1.97 -1.52
CA ASP A 111 19.97 -2.12 -2.87
C ASP A 111 18.43 -2.17 -2.86
N THR A 112 17.83 -2.47 -1.70
CA THR A 112 16.38 -2.63 -1.57
C THR A 112 15.82 -1.96 -0.30
N ALA A 113 14.54 -1.60 -0.36
CA ALA A 113 13.75 -1.08 0.74
C ALA A 113 12.46 -1.89 0.93
N TYR A 114 11.84 -1.77 2.10
CA TYR A 114 10.47 -2.21 2.27
C TYR A 114 9.53 -1.32 1.44
N PRO A 115 8.48 -1.89 0.84
CA PRO A 115 7.51 -1.12 0.06
C PRO A 115 6.75 -0.15 0.96
N THR A 116 6.18 0.89 0.35
CA THR A 116 5.17 1.72 1.01
C THR A 116 3.84 0.97 1.05
N ASN A 117 2.86 1.53 1.76
CA ASN A 117 1.49 1.04 1.71
C ASN A 117 0.74 1.50 0.43
N VAL A 118 1.42 2.06 -0.58
CA VAL A 118 0.83 2.41 -1.88
C VAL A 118 1.32 1.43 -2.94
N LEU A 119 0.43 0.59 -3.45
CA LEU A 119 0.73 -0.46 -4.40
C LEU A 119 0.45 0.02 -5.82
N HIS A 120 1.50 0.23 -6.61
CA HIS A 120 1.36 0.67 -8.01
C HIS A 120 1.27 -0.54 -8.96
N LEU A 121 0.07 -1.09 -9.10
CA LEU A 121 -0.21 -2.28 -9.92
C LEU A 121 -1.21 -1.96 -11.05
N ALA A 122 -1.06 -2.58 -12.20
CA ALA A 122 -2.01 -2.47 -13.30
C ALA A 122 -3.28 -3.27 -13.01
N THR A 123 -4.43 -2.85 -13.54
CA THR A 123 -5.69 -3.62 -13.52
C THR A 123 -5.62 -4.79 -14.50
N GLU A 124 -6.48 -5.78 -14.31
CA GLU A 124 -6.71 -6.83 -15.31
C GLU A 124 -7.33 -6.19 -16.57
N CYS A 125 -6.79 -6.56 -17.73
CA CYS A 125 -7.21 -6.06 -19.05
C CYS A 125 -7.77 -7.17 -19.94
N ALA A 126 -7.49 -8.43 -19.62
CA ALA A 126 -8.03 -9.57 -20.35
C ALA A 126 -9.49 -9.80 -19.97
N ASN A 127 -10.30 -10.25 -20.94
CA ASN A 127 -11.66 -10.68 -20.65
C ASN A 127 -11.60 -12.00 -19.86
N ARG A 128 -11.96 -11.92 -18.57
CA ARG A 128 -12.02 -13.07 -17.65
C ARG A 128 -13.45 -13.62 -17.49
N ALA A 129 -14.39 -13.22 -18.35
CA ALA A 129 -15.84 -13.46 -18.17
C ALA A 129 -16.39 -12.99 -16.82
N HIS A 130 -15.71 -12.01 -16.20
CA HIS A 130 -16.07 -11.39 -14.94
C HIS A 130 -15.93 -9.87 -15.09
N SER A 131 -16.91 -9.10 -14.63
CA SER A 131 -17.02 -7.66 -14.90
C SER A 131 -15.97 -6.81 -14.18
N ALA A 132 -15.42 -7.33 -13.08
CA ALA A 132 -14.48 -6.63 -12.22
C ALA A 132 -13.41 -7.60 -11.66
N ALA A 133 -12.68 -8.28 -12.55
CA ALA A 133 -11.58 -9.15 -12.14
C ALA A 133 -10.41 -8.34 -11.58
N PHE A 134 -9.90 -8.73 -10.41
CA PHE A 134 -8.65 -8.19 -9.89
C PHE A 134 -7.44 -8.77 -10.65
N PRO A 135 -6.34 -8.01 -10.81
CA PRO A 135 -5.11 -8.53 -11.40
C PRO A 135 -4.45 -9.54 -10.44
N GLU A 136 -3.96 -10.68 -10.95
CA GLU A 136 -3.30 -11.73 -10.15
C GLU A 136 -2.15 -11.19 -9.27
N ALA A 137 -1.47 -10.14 -9.72
CA ALA A 137 -0.39 -9.49 -8.99
C ALA A 137 -0.81 -8.91 -7.62
N LEU A 138 -2.07 -8.49 -7.48
CA LEU A 138 -2.59 -7.90 -6.24
C LEU A 138 -2.71 -8.94 -5.11
N PRO A 139 -3.50 -10.04 -5.25
CA PRO A 139 -3.54 -11.08 -4.23
C PRO A 139 -2.19 -11.78 -4.07
N ALA A 140 -1.41 -11.98 -5.13
CA ALA A 140 -0.07 -12.54 -5.02
C ALA A 140 0.86 -11.71 -4.11
N TRP A 141 0.76 -10.39 -4.14
CA TRP A 141 1.52 -9.51 -3.25
C TRP A 141 1.15 -9.74 -1.78
N PHE A 142 -0.14 -9.84 -1.46
CA PHE A 142 -0.61 -10.09 -0.10
C PHE A 142 -0.29 -11.50 0.39
N MET A 143 -0.42 -12.52 -0.46
CA MET A 143 -0.06 -13.89 -0.12
C MET A 143 1.43 -13.98 0.23
N ARG A 144 2.32 -13.38 -0.57
CA ARG A 144 3.76 -13.34 -0.26
C ARG A 144 4.05 -12.65 1.08
N LEU A 145 3.28 -11.63 1.44
CA LEU A 145 3.49 -10.89 2.68
C LEU A 145 2.94 -11.62 3.92
N PHE A 146 1.82 -12.33 3.81
CA PHE A 146 1.08 -12.83 4.98
C PHE A 146 0.92 -14.35 5.07
N THR A 147 1.45 -15.10 4.11
CA THR A 147 1.31 -16.56 4.06
C THR A 147 2.63 -17.25 3.75
N GLU A 148 2.72 -18.53 4.09
CA GLU A 148 3.82 -19.42 3.68
C GLU A 148 3.28 -20.70 3.05
N PRO A 149 4.11 -21.50 2.35
CA PRO A 149 3.67 -22.76 1.75
C PRO A 149 2.96 -23.67 2.76
N GLY A 150 1.77 -24.15 2.40
CA GLY A 150 0.92 -24.98 3.26
C GLY A 150 -0.14 -24.20 4.03
N ASP A 151 -0.09 -22.85 4.06
CA ASP A 151 -1.19 -22.04 4.57
C ASP A 151 -2.44 -22.13 3.69
N VAL A 152 -3.60 -21.98 4.30
CA VAL A 152 -4.90 -21.93 3.60
C VAL A 152 -5.29 -20.49 3.35
N VAL A 153 -5.55 -20.16 2.09
CA VAL A 153 -6.10 -18.87 1.66
C VAL A 153 -7.55 -19.08 1.22
N LEU A 154 -8.47 -18.27 1.75
CA LEU A 154 -9.89 -18.34 1.45
C LEU A 154 -10.34 -17.06 0.73
N ASP A 155 -11.01 -17.25 -0.41
CA ASP A 155 -11.72 -16.22 -1.16
C ASP A 155 -13.15 -16.76 -1.44
N PRO A 156 -14.16 -16.32 -0.66
CA PRO A 156 -15.50 -16.93 -0.64
C PRO A 156 -16.44 -16.49 -1.76
#